data_AF-A0A928R115-F1
#
_entry.id   AF-A0A928R115-F1
#
_cell.length_a   1.000
_cell.length_b   1.000
_cell.length_c   1.000
_cell.angle_alpha   90.00
_cell.angle_beta   90.00
_cell.angle_gamma   90.00
#
_symmetry.space_group_name_H-M   'P 1'
#
loop_
_entity.id
_entity.type
_entity.pdbx_description
1 polymer ?
#
loop_
_entity_poly.entity_id
_entity_poly.type
_entity_poly.pdbx_seq_one_letter_code
_entity_poly.pdbx_strand_id
1 'polypeptide(L)'
;MYQFRPILPRIERMRVAVRDRLIVADAEKDALKLEALKLYTSFPPMLKKVYMSLYVIKNMPINIQEEELLAGDMGNKGWGAASGAMWLMAPIEQTWPIGEDGLHHAPMDDP
;
A
#
# COMPACT_ATOMS: atom_id res chain seq x y z
N MET A 1 -12.79 31.67 -24.76
CA MET A 1 -11.64 31.07 -24.04
C MET A 1 -12.02 30.99 -22.58
N TYR A 2 -11.93 29.82 -21.94
CA TYR A 2 -12.32 29.67 -20.54
C TYR A 2 -11.28 30.34 -19.63
N GLN A 3 -11.72 31.15 -18.66
CA GLN A 3 -10.86 31.71 -17.62
C GLN A 3 -10.83 30.75 -16.42
N PHE A 4 -9.64 30.27 -16.07
CA PHE A 4 -9.45 29.43 -14.91
C PHE A 4 -9.77 30.22 -13.63
N ARG A 5 -10.54 29.58 -12.74
CA ARG A 5 -10.82 30.10 -11.40
C ARG A 5 -9.64 29.80 -10.47
N PRO A 6 -9.46 30.59 -9.39
CA PRO A 6 -8.49 30.29 -8.35
C PRO A 6 -8.72 28.90 -7.73
N ILE A 7 -7.64 28.27 -7.27
CA ILE A 7 -7.68 27.02 -6.52
C ILE A 7 -8.39 27.25 -5.18
N LEU A 8 -9.21 26.27 -4.76
CA LEU A 8 -9.84 26.30 -3.43
C LEU A 8 -8.80 25.96 -2.36
N PRO A 9 -8.86 26.56 -1.15
CA PRO A 9 -7.90 26.29 -0.07
C PRO A 9 -7.73 24.80 0.26
N ARG A 10 -8.82 24.02 0.24
CA ARG A 10 -8.81 22.57 0.41
C ARG A 10 -7.89 21.87 -0.61
N ILE A 11 -8.05 22.22 -1.89
CA ILE A 11 -7.31 21.59 -2.97
C ILE A 11 -5.81 21.96 -2.88
N GLU A 12 -5.50 23.18 -2.45
CA GLU A 12 -4.12 23.58 -2.20
C GLU A 12 -3.49 22.77 -1.05
N ARG A 13 -4.21 22.58 0.06
CA ARG A 13 -3.74 21.71 1.17
C ARG A 13 -3.54 20.26 0.73
N MET A 14 -4.48 19.69 -0.02
CA MET A 14 -4.33 18.34 -0.59
C MET A 14 -3.10 18.24 -1.50
N ARG A 15 -2.86 19.26 -2.33
CA ARG A 15 -1.70 19.31 -3.23
C ARG A 15 -0.39 19.33 -2.45
N VAL A 16 -0.29 20.14 -1.39
CA VAL A 16 0.89 20.20 -0.52
C VAL A 16 1.10 18.85 0.17
N ALA A 17 0.04 18.26 0.74
CA ALA A 17 0.12 16.95 1.39
C ALA A 17 0.60 15.85 0.43
N VAL A 18 0.09 15.82 -0.80
CA VAL A 18 0.52 14.88 -1.85
C VAL A 18 1.97 15.10 -2.27
N ARG A 19 2.42 16.36 -2.39
CA ARG A 19 3.79 16.70 -2.81
C ARG A 19 4.81 16.35 -1.74
N ASP A 20 4.49 16.64 -0.49
CA ASP A 20 5.42 16.54 0.63
C ASP A 20 5.32 15.18 1.36
N ARG A 21 4.58 14.22 0.79
CA ARG A 21 4.43 12.89 1.38
C ARG A 21 5.72 12.07 1.28
N LEU A 22 5.91 11.20 2.27
CA LEU A 22 6.84 10.09 2.18
C LEU A 22 6.25 8.99 1.30
N ILE A 23 7.01 8.54 0.30
CA ILE A 23 6.63 7.40 -0.53
C ILE A 23 7.17 6.15 0.16
N VAL A 24 6.27 5.33 0.68
CA VAL A 24 6.60 4.10 1.43
C VAL A 24 6.16 2.88 0.62
N ALA A 25 6.99 1.84 0.67
CA ALA A 25 6.61 0.52 0.20
C ALA A 25 5.85 -0.21 1.32
N ASP A 26 4.56 -0.45 1.10
CA ASP A 26 3.68 -1.07 2.09
C ASP A 26 3.50 -2.57 1.82
N ALA A 27 3.72 -3.38 2.85
CA ALA A 27 3.61 -4.84 2.81
C ALA A 27 2.21 -5.35 3.19
N GLU A 28 1.30 -4.51 3.67
CA GLU A 28 0.02 -4.92 4.24
C GLU A 28 -0.84 -5.74 3.27
N LYS A 29 -0.96 -5.27 2.02
CA LYS A 29 -1.68 -6.03 0.98
C LYS A 29 -1.02 -7.37 0.66
N ASP A 30 0.30 -7.42 0.67
CA ASP A 30 1.04 -8.65 0.35
C ASP A 30 0.97 -9.67 1.49
N ALA A 31 0.95 -9.22 2.74
CA ALA A 31 0.64 -10.05 3.90
C ALA A 31 -0.77 -10.68 3.77
N LEU A 32 -1.80 -9.88 3.47
CA LEU A 32 -3.16 -10.38 3.24
C LEU A 32 -3.26 -11.34 2.05
N LYS A 33 -2.51 -11.09 0.97
CA LYS A 33 -2.44 -12.05 -0.16
C LYS A 33 -1.82 -13.37 0.25
N LEU A 34 -0.77 -13.34 1.07
CA LEU A 34 -0.11 -14.55 1.56
C LEU A 34 -1.05 -15.36 2.46
N GLU A 35 -1.78 -14.71 3.35
CA GLU A 35 -2.81 -15.34 4.18
C GLU A 35 -3.92 -15.96 3.32
N ALA A 36 -4.46 -15.18 2.37
CA ALA A 36 -5.46 -15.66 1.44
C ALA A 36 -4.96 -16.84 0.60
N LEU A 37 -3.70 -16.80 0.15
CA LEU A 37 -3.08 -17.89 -0.58
C LEU A 37 -3.08 -19.17 0.27
N LYS A 38 -2.69 -19.10 1.54
CA LYS A 38 -2.71 -20.25 2.45
C LYS A 38 -4.13 -20.81 2.62
N LEU A 39 -5.13 -19.93 2.79
CA LEU A 39 -6.54 -20.34 2.97
C LEU A 39 -7.16 -20.99 1.73
N TYR A 40 -6.84 -20.48 0.53
CA TYR A 40 -7.50 -20.89 -0.71
C TYR A 40 -6.59 -21.69 -1.64
N THR A 41 -5.47 -22.23 -1.15
CA THR A 41 -4.53 -22.97 -2.01
C THR A 41 -5.15 -24.19 -2.68
N SER A 42 -6.09 -24.86 -2.01
CA SER A 42 -6.80 -26.04 -2.52
C SER A 42 -7.97 -25.71 -3.45
N PHE A 43 -8.33 -24.43 -3.62
CA PHE A 43 -9.47 -24.06 -4.47
C PHE A 43 -9.12 -24.24 -5.96
N PRO A 44 -10.13 -24.55 -6.81
CA PRO A 44 -9.95 -24.51 -8.26
C PRO A 44 -9.43 -23.13 -8.71
N PRO A 45 -8.56 -23.04 -9.73
CA PRO A 45 -7.95 -21.79 -10.16
C PRO A 45 -8.95 -20.64 -10.42
N MET A 46 -10.11 -20.98 -10.99
CA MET A 46 -11.19 -20.03 -11.27
C MET A 46 -11.78 -19.38 -10.01
N LEU A 47 -11.86 -20.11 -8.90
CA LEU A 47 -12.38 -19.60 -7.64
C LEU A 47 -11.27 -18.98 -6.79
N LYS A 48 -10.08 -19.60 -6.79
CA LYS A 48 -8.94 -19.17 -5.97
C LYS A 48 -8.67 -17.68 -6.10
N LYS A 49 -8.54 -17.16 -7.34
CA LYS A 49 -8.25 -15.74 -7.56
C LYS A 49 -9.33 -14.82 -7.02
N VAL A 50 -10.61 -15.15 -7.24
CA VAL A 50 -11.74 -14.33 -6.80
C VAL A 50 -11.85 -14.30 -5.27
N TYR A 51 -11.70 -15.45 -4.63
CA TYR A 51 -11.72 -15.54 -3.16
C TYR A 51 -10.52 -14.85 -2.52
N MET A 52 -9.34 -14.97 -3.10
CA MET A 52 -8.17 -14.23 -2.65
C MET A 52 -8.37 -12.71 -2.77
N SER A 53 -8.89 -12.22 -3.90
CA SER A 53 -9.21 -10.80 -4.07
C SER A 53 -10.26 -10.32 -3.07
N LEU A 54 -11.32 -11.09 -2.85
CA LEU A 54 -12.36 -10.76 -1.87
C LEU A 54 -11.79 -10.70 -0.45
N TYR A 55 -10.90 -11.63 -0.10
CA TYR A 55 -10.24 -11.64 1.20
C TYR A 55 -9.42 -10.37 1.41
N VAL A 56 -8.61 -9.97 0.43
CA VAL A 56 -7.85 -8.72 0.52
C VAL A 56 -8.79 -7.53 0.67
N ILE A 57 -9.81 -7.38 -0.20
CA ILE A 57 -10.73 -6.23 -0.15
C ILE A 57 -11.47 -6.14 1.20
N LYS A 58 -11.82 -7.28 1.80
CA LYS A 58 -12.54 -7.32 3.09
C LYS A 58 -11.66 -6.97 4.29
N ASN A 59 -10.35 -7.19 4.20
CA ASN A 59 -9.44 -7.09 5.33
C ASN A 59 -8.42 -5.95 5.21
N MET A 60 -8.28 -5.32 4.03
CA MET A 60 -7.46 -4.12 3.88
C MET A 60 -7.98 -3.01 4.81
N PRO A 61 -7.10 -2.34 5.56
CA PRO A 61 -7.50 -1.18 6.33
C PRO A 61 -8.03 -0.06 5.43
N ILE A 62 -8.96 0.71 5.98
CA ILE A 62 -9.55 1.86 5.32
C ILE A 62 -8.86 3.10 5.86
N ASN A 63 -8.18 3.82 4.97
CA ASN A 63 -7.57 5.11 5.27
C ASN A 63 -8.33 6.21 4.53
N ILE A 64 -8.75 7.25 5.24
CA ILE A 64 -9.50 8.40 4.71
C ILE A 64 -8.79 9.65 5.18
N GLN A 65 -8.41 10.54 4.26
CA GLN A 65 -7.73 11.79 4.61
C GLN A 65 -8.75 12.91 4.88
N GLU A 66 -8.40 13.84 5.77
CA GLU A 66 -9.29 14.90 6.27
C GLU A 66 -9.93 15.75 5.16
N GLU A 67 -9.19 16.02 4.09
CA GLU A 67 -9.61 16.93 3.02
C GLU A 67 -10.26 16.19 1.82
N GLU A 68 -10.41 14.87 1.89
CA GLU A 68 -10.95 14.06 0.80
C GLU A 68 -12.48 14.11 0.72
N LEU A 69 -13.00 14.52 -0.44
CA LEU A 69 -14.41 14.29 -0.79
C LEU A 69 -14.62 12.95 -1.51
N LEU A 70 -13.57 12.47 -2.19
CA LEU A 70 -13.52 11.15 -2.81
C LEU A 70 -12.43 10.38 -2.09
N ALA A 71 -12.84 9.41 -1.28
CA ALA A 71 -11.94 8.60 -0.47
C ALA A 71 -11.57 7.31 -1.18
N GLY A 72 -10.38 6.80 -0.86
CA GLY A 72 -9.87 5.54 -1.37
C GLY A 72 -8.36 5.56 -1.45
N ASP A 73 -7.72 4.70 -0.66
CA ASP A 73 -6.28 4.50 -0.66
C ASP A 73 -5.96 3.05 -1.02
N MET A 74 -4.82 2.83 -1.67
CA MET A 74 -4.32 1.50 -2.00
C MET A 74 -3.23 1.03 -1.03
N GLY A 75 -2.86 1.82 -0.03
CA GLY A 75 -1.93 1.45 1.03
C GLY A 75 -2.21 2.19 2.35
N ASN A 76 -1.28 2.07 3.29
CA ASN A 76 -1.45 2.56 4.66
C ASN A 76 -0.97 4.01 4.93
N LYS A 77 -0.40 4.69 3.93
CA LYS A 77 -0.04 6.12 3.99
C LYS A 77 -0.78 6.86 2.90
N GLY A 78 -1.35 8.03 3.21
CA GLY A 78 -2.18 8.80 2.29
C GLY A 78 -1.62 8.87 0.86
N TRP A 79 -2.43 8.45 -0.10
CA TRP A 79 -2.09 8.30 -1.52
C TRP A 79 -0.98 7.27 -1.79
N GLY A 80 -0.99 6.20 -1.01
CA GLY A 80 -0.02 5.12 -1.04
C GLY A 80 -0.36 4.04 -2.06
N ALA A 81 0.61 3.16 -2.30
CA ALA A 81 0.43 2.00 -3.16
C ALA A 81 1.03 0.76 -2.49
N ALA A 82 0.19 -0.13 -1.96
CA ALA A 82 0.60 -1.45 -1.52
C ALA A 82 0.66 -2.42 -2.72
N SER A 83 1.45 -2.08 -3.74
CA SER A 83 1.70 -2.96 -4.88
C SER A 83 3.08 -3.58 -4.75
N GLY A 84 3.14 -4.92 -4.70
CA GLY A 84 4.37 -5.69 -4.54
C GLY A 84 5.51 -5.17 -5.40
N ALA A 85 6.58 -4.79 -4.73
CA ALA A 85 7.71 -4.12 -5.32
C ALA A 85 8.85 -5.11 -5.43
N MET A 86 8.76 -6.03 -6.39
CA MET A 86 9.78 -7.07 -6.59
C MET A 86 11.18 -6.48 -6.83
N TRP A 87 11.27 -5.23 -7.31
CA TRP A 87 12.52 -4.48 -7.46
C TRP A 87 13.12 -3.98 -6.13
N LEU A 88 12.37 -3.96 -5.02
CA LEU A 88 12.88 -3.64 -3.69
C LEU A 88 13.56 -4.83 -3.01
N MET A 89 13.33 -6.06 -3.49
CA MET A 89 13.92 -7.26 -2.90
C MET A 89 15.45 -7.23 -2.98
N ALA A 90 16.02 -6.83 -4.12
CA ALA A 90 17.47 -6.82 -4.29
C ALA A 90 18.19 -5.84 -3.32
N PRO A 91 17.72 -4.59 -3.12
CA PRO A 91 18.23 -3.73 -2.05
C PRO A 91 18.06 -4.34 -0.66
N ILE A 92 16.87 -4.85 -0.31
CA ILE A 92 16.60 -5.44 1.01
C ILE A 92 17.55 -6.61 1.30
N GLU A 93 17.69 -7.53 0.35
CA GLU A 93 18.58 -8.70 0.46
C GLU A 93 20.05 -8.31 0.65
N GLN A 94 20.45 -7.12 0.18
CA GLN A 94 21.82 -6.63 0.28
C GLN A 94 22.08 -5.77 1.51
N THR A 95 21.08 -5.05 2.03
CA THR A 95 21.28 -4.03 3.06
C THR A 95 20.61 -4.34 4.40
N TRP A 96 19.52 -5.11 4.40
CA TRP A 96 18.77 -5.39 5.63
C TRP A 96 19.36 -6.58 6.40
N PRO A 97 19.59 -6.46 7.71
CA PRO A 97 20.09 -7.56 8.52
C PRO A 97 19.08 -8.72 8.59
N ILE A 98 19.59 -9.95 8.66
CA ILE A 98 18.78 -11.15 8.91
C ILE A 98 18.68 -11.36 10.42
N GLY A 99 17.45 -11.47 10.91
CA GLY A 99 17.14 -11.71 12.32
C GLY A 99 17.21 -13.20 12.72
N GLU A 100 16.96 -13.48 14.00
CA GLU A 100 16.96 -14.86 14.53
C GLU A 100 15.84 -15.74 13.95
N ASP A 101 14.80 -15.14 13.39
CA ASP A 101 13.71 -15.80 12.66
C ASP A 101 14.07 -16.19 11.22
N GLY A 102 15.28 -15.83 10.77
CA GLY A 102 15.75 -16.08 9.41
C GLY A 102 15.15 -15.15 8.35
N LEU A 103 14.53 -14.04 8.76
CA LEU A 103 13.92 -13.04 7.87
C LEU A 103 14.73 -11.73 7.84
N HIS A 104 14.63 -10.97 6.76
CA HIS A 104 15.19 -9.62 6.68
C HIS A 104 14.35 -8.64 7.49
N HIS A 105 14.98 -7.81 8.32
CA HIS A 105 14.33 -6.78 9.13
C HIS A 105 14.76 -5.39 8.70
N ALA A 106 13.80 -4.46 8.65
CA ALA A 106 14.09 -3.06 8.36
C ALA A 106 15.08 -2.52 9.40
N PRO A 107 16.15 -1.83 8.97
CA PRO A 107 17.02 -1.10 9.88
C PRO A 107 16.21 -0.12 10.75
N MET A 108 16.63 0.09 11.99
CA MET A 108 15.93 1.01 12.92
C MET A 108 15.95 2.47 12.44
N ASP A 109 16.83 2.79 11.48
CA ASP A 109 17.01 4.09 10.84
C ASP A 109 16.43 4.16 9.41
N ASP A 110 15.66 3.14 8.97
CA ASP A 110 14.92 3.20 7.72
C ASP A 110 13.77 4.24 7.83
N PRO A 111 13.71 5.27 6.96
CA PRO A 111 12.83 6.43 7.11
C PRO A 111 11.33 6.19 6.97
#